data_AF-A0A5N9HYY1-F1
#
_entry.id   AF-A0A5N9HYY1-F1
#
_cell.length_a   1.000
_cell.length_b   1.000
_cell.length_c   1.000
_cell.angle_alpha   90.00
_cell.angle_beta   90.00
_cell.angle_gamma   90.00
#
_symmetry.space_group_name_H-M   'P 1'
#
loop_
_entity.id
_entity.type
_entity.pdbx_description
1 polymer ?
#
loop_
_entity_poly.entity_id
_entity_poly.type
_entity_poly.pdbx_seq_one_letter_code
_entity_poly.pdbx_strand_id
1 'polypeptide(L)'
;MRRFIIRRFAFSLASIVVATFAVFMLSRAAGDPLLLYANSGYGLTAEGEAALRKRLALDRPIPVQYALWLGRTLKGDMGETILDRKPVSRIVTQRLPSTIHLGATAFFLSFLVGIPLGILSAVKRGTLWDYIGR
;
A
#
# COMPACT_ATOMS: atom_id res chain seq x y z
N MET A 1 0.07 22.61 20.69
CA MET A 1 0.79 22.03 19.52
C MET A 1 1.38 20.64 19.77
N ARG A 2 2.26 20.40 20.78
CA ARG A 2 2.88 19.07 21.03
C ARG A 2 1.88 17.91 21.14
N ARG A 3 0.82 18.05 21.96
CA ARG A 3 -0.23 17.03 22.11
C ARG A 3 -0.98 16.74 20.80
N PHE A 4 -1.17 17.76 19.97
CA PHE A 4 -1.81 17.63 18.66
C PHE A 4 -0.92 16.85 17.68
N ILE A 5 0.36 17.20 17.59
CA ILE A 5 1.32 16.51 16.71
C ILE A 5 1.45 15.03 17.10
N ILE A 6 1.61 14.73 18.38
CA ILE A 6 1.70 13.34 18.87
C ILE A 6 0.43 12.56 18.52
N ARG A 7 -0.74 13.14 18.79
CA ARG A 7 -2.02 12.50 18.47
C ARG A 7 -2.15 12.25 16.96
N ARG A 8 -1.80 13.23 16.13
CA ARG A 8 -1.88 13.11 14.66
C ARG A 8 -0.92 12.04 14.15
N PHE A 9 0.32 12.03 14.64
CA PHE A 9 1.32 11.02 14.29
C PHE A 9 0.88 9.62 14.68
N ALA A 10 0.33 9.44 15.89
CA ALA A 10 -0.19 8.15 16.35
C ALA A 10 -1.35 7.65 15.47
N PHE A 11 -2.29 8.52 15.10
CA PHE A 11 -3.37 8.18 14.16
C PHE A 11 -2.84 7.81 12.77
N SER A 12 -1.88 8.57 12.24
CA SER A 12 -1.26 8.25 10.96
C SER A 12 -0.56 6.90 11.00
N LEU A 13 0.22 6.62 12.05
CA LEU A 13 0.90 5.32 12.21
C LEU A 13 -0.11 4.17 12.30
N ALA A 14 -1.15 4.33 13.12
CA ALA A 14 -2.23 3.33 13.23
C ALA A 14 -2.92 3.09 11.89
N SER A 15 -3.20 4.15 11.11
CA SER A 15 -3.81 4.02 9.78
C SER A 15 -2.93 3.25 8.80
N ILE A 16 -1.60 3.47 8.81
CA ILE A 16 -0.66 2.74 7.95
C ILE A 16 -0.63 1.26 8.34
N VAL A 17 -0.58 0.95 9.64
CA VAL A 17 -0.60 -0.43 10.12
C VAL A 17 -1.90 -1.12 9.71
N VAL A 18 -3.06 -0.48 9.94
CA VAL A 18 -4.36 -1.03 9.54
C VAL A 18 -4.46 -1.22 8.03
N ALA A 19 -4.04 -0.25 7.23
CA ALA A 19 -4.09 -0.33 5.77
C ALA A 19 -3.18 -1.45 5.24
N THR A 20 -1.94 -1.54 5.71
CA THR A 20 -1.00 -2.60 5.30
C THR A 20 -1.48 -3.97 5.77
N PHE A 21 -2.05 -4.08 6.98
CA PHE A 21 -2.65 -5.31 7.46
C PHE A 21 -3.86 -5.73 6.61
N ALA A 22 -4.72 -4.79 6.23
CA ALA A 22 -5.86 -5.06 5.34
C ALA A 22 -5.39 -5.57 3.97
N VAL A 23 -4.40 -4.93 3.35
CA VAL A 23 -3.80 -5.40 2.09
C VAL A 23 -3.17 -6.78 2.26
N PHE A 24 -2.47 -7.02 3.37
CA PHE A 24 -1.91 -8.34 3.67
C PHE A 24 -3.01 -9.40 3.80
N MET A 25 -4.11 -9.11 4.50
CA MET A 25 -5.26 -10.01 4.61
C MET A 25 -5.87 -10.30 3.24
N LEU A 26 -6.08 -9.28 2.40
CA LEU A 26 -6.57 -9.46 1.04
C LEU A 26 -5.65 -10.37 0.21
N SER A 27 -4.33 -10.19 0.34
CA SER A 27 -3.35 -11.08 -0.29
C SER A 27 -3.46 -12.53 0.20
N ARG A 28 -3.84 -12.78 1.46
CA ARG A 28 -4.04 -14.13 1.99
C ARG A 28 -5.40 -14.72 1.63
N ALA A 29 -6.42 -13.87 1.49
CA ALA A 29 -7.74 -14.27 1.04
C ALA A 29 -7.75 -14.70 -0.44
N ALA A 30 -6.82 -14.18 -1.25
CA ALA A 30 -6.69 -14.55 -2.66
C ALA A 30 -6.21 -16.00 -2.90
N GLY A 31 -5.78 -16.73 -1.87
CA GLY A 31 -5.34 -18.14 -1.94
C GLY A 31 -3.98 -18.39 -1.29
N ASP A 32 -3.52 -19.65 -1.32
CA ASP A 32 -2.18 -20.00 -0.81
C ASP A 32 -1.11 -19.40 -1.75
N PRO A 33 -0.23 -18.50 -1.26
CA PRO A 33 0.84 -17.92 -2.08
C PRO A 33 1.75 -18.98 -2.73
N LEU A 34 1.86 -20.19 -2.16
CA LEU A 34 2.62 -21.29 -2.74
C LEU A 34 2.10 -21.69 -4.13
N LEU A 35 0.80 -21.58 -4.38
CA LEU A 35 0.22 -21.91 -5.69
C LEU A 35 0.75 -20.96 -6.77
N LEU A 36 1.01 -19.70 -6.43
CA LEU A 36 1.62 -18.74 -7.34
C LEU A 36 3.08 -19.10 -7.68
N TYR A 37 3.79 -19.74 -6.75
CA TYR A 37 5.13 -20.29 -7.00
C TYR A 37 5.08 -21.59 -7.80
N ALA A 38 4.14 -22.49 -7.51
CA ALA A 38 3.98 -23.75 -8.25
C ALA A 38 3.61 -23.51 -9.73
N ASN A 39 2.78 -22.50 -9.99
CA ASN A 39 2.36 -22.10 -11.34
C ASN A 39 3.44 -21.31 -12.11
N SER A 40 4.60 -21.00 -11.50
CA SER A 40 5.68 -20.23 -12.13
C SER A 40 6.59 -21.04 -13.08
N GLY A 41 6.22 -22.29 -13.41
CA GLY A 41 6.83 -23.08 -14.48
C GLY A 41 7.77 -24.21 -14.03
N TYR A 42 8.24 -24.20 -12.78
CA TYR A 42 8.91 -25.34 -12.17
C TYR A 42 7.99 -25.90 -11.08
N GLY A 43 7.36 -27.05 -11.33
CA GLY A 43 6.59 -27.75 -10.30
C GLY A 43 7.44 -27.91 -9.05
N LEU A 44 6.90 -27.53 -7.90
CA LEU A 44 7.58 -27.71 -6.62
C LEU A 44 7.56 -29.19 -6.27
N THR A 45 8.73 -29.79 -6.03
CA THR A 45 8.79 -31.09 -5.35
C THR A 45 8.21 -30.93 -3.94
N ALA A 46 7.66 -32.00 -3.36
CA ALA A 46 7.07 -31.95 -2.01
C ALA A 46 8.06 -31.39 -0.96
N GLU A 47 9.35 -31.72 -1.11
CA GLU A 47 10.42 -31.18 -0.27
C GLU A 47 10.67 -29.68 -0.51
N GLY A 48 10.66 -29.25 -1.77
CA GLY A 48 10.81 -27.84 -2.14
C GLY A 48 9.65 -26.97 -1.66
N GLU A 49 8.43 -27.49 -1.72
CA GLU A 49 7.25 -26.83 -1.18
C GLU A 49 7.35 -26.64 0.34
N ALA A 50 7.71 -27.69 1.08
CA ALA A 50 7.87 -27.62 2.54
C ALA A 50 8.98 -26.63 2.96
N ALA A 51 10.09 -26.62 2.24
CA ALA A 51 11.19 -25.67 2.45
C ALA A 51 10.74 -24.23 2.18
N LEU A 52 9.99 -24.00 1.09
CA LEU A 52 9.48 -22.68 0.72
C LEU A 52 8.41 -22.20 1.70
N ARG A 53 7.53 -23.08 2.17
CA ARG A 53 6.50 -22.79 3.18
C ARG A 53 7.13 -22.25 4.46
N LYS A 54 8.22 -22.88 4.94
CA LYS A 54 9.00 -22.39 6.09
C LYS A 54 9.73 -21.08 5.80
N ARG A 55 10.35 -20.95 4.62
CA ARG A 55 11.06 -19.71 4.22
C ARG A 55 10.14 -18.49 4.19
N LEU A 56 8.91 -18.68 3.73
CA LEU A 56 7.86 -17.66 3.67
C LEU A 56 7.05 -17.53 4.97
N ALA A 57 7.41 -18.29 6.02
CA ALA A 57 6.72 -18.35 7.31
C ALA A 57 5.23 -18.69 7.21
N LEU A 58 4.80 -19.40 6.15
CA LEU A 58 3.41 -19.78 5.90
C LEU A 58 2.90 -20.84 6.87
N ASP A 59 3.81 -21.48 7.63
CA ASP A 59 3.55 -22.41 8.72
C ASP A 59 3.21 -21.70 10.05
N ARG A 60 3.35 -20.37 10.13
CA ARG A 60 3.12 -19.58 11.35
C ARG A 60 1.71 -18.97 11.39
N PRO A 61 1.18 -18.61 12.57
CA PRO A 61 -0.07 -17.85 12.67
C PRO A 61 0.00 -16.51 11.92
N ILE A 62 -1.12 -16.09 11.32
CA ILE A 62 -1.20 -14.87 10.49
C ILE A 62 -0.57 -13.62 11.15
N PRO A 63 -0.81 -13.31 12.44
CA PRO A 63 -0.19 -12.15 13.07
C PRO A 63 1.35 -12.21 13.09
N VAL A 64 1.91 -13.42 13.25
CA VAL A 64 3.36 -13.65 13.22
C VAL A 64 3.90 -13.44 11.81
N GLN A 65 3.18 -13.91 10.78
CA GLN A 65 3.56 -13.68 9.38
C GLN A 65 3.63 -12.20 9.05
N TYR A 66 2.61 -11.43 9.47
CA TYR A 66 2.57 -9.98 9.27
C TYR A 66 3.70 -9.28 10.01
N ALA A 67 3.95 -9.61 11.28
CA ALA A 67 5.03 -9.01 12.07
C ALA A 67 6.42 -9.29 11.47
N LEU A 68 6.67 -10.50 10.99
CA LEU A 68 7.92 -10.86 10.30
C LEU A 68 8.08 -10.09 8.98
N TRP A 69 7.02 -10.01 8.17
CA TRP A 69 7.01 -9.25 6.92
C TRP A 69 7.27 -7.75 7.16
N LEU A 70 6.56 -7.16 8.14
CA LEU A 70 6.71 -5.74 8.48
C LEU A 70 8.12 -5.46 9.01
N GLY A 71 8.65 -6.32 9.88
CA GLY A 71 10.00 -6.20 10.43
C GLY A 71 11.10 -6.27 9.36
N ARG A 72 10.97 -7.13 8.35
CA ARG A 72 11.89 -7.18 7.20
C ARG A 72 11.75 -5.93 6.33
N THR A 73 10.52 -5.54 6.03
CA THR A 73 10.21 -4.36 5.20
C THR A 73 10.79 -3.07 5.80
N LEU A 74 10.66 -2.88 7.11
CA LEU A 74 11.24 -1.73 7.82
C LEU A 74 12.78 -1.71 7.82
N LYS A 75 13.43 -2.87 7.64
CA LYS A 75 14.89 -2.99 7.44
C LYS A 75 15.32 -2.81 5.98
N GLY A 76 14.37 -2.53 5.08
CA GLY A 76 14.62 -2.40 3.63
C GLY A 76 14.56 -3.73 2.85
N ASP A 77 14.28 -4.85 3.52
CA ASP A 77 14.08 -6.14 2.86
C ASP A 77 12.59 -6.38 2.59
N MET A 78 12.17 -6.09 1.36
CA MET A 78 10.81 -6.31 0.88
C MET A 78 10.63 -7.70 0.23
N GLY A 79 11.69 -8.51 0.15
CA GLY A 79 11.71 -9.77 -0.57
C GLY A 79 11.72 -9.62 -2.10
N GLU A 80 11.34 -10.71 -2.77
CA GLU A 80 11.33 -10.86 -4.22
C GLU A 80 9.92 -11.10 -4.75
N THR A 81 9.68 -10.78 -6.02
CA THR A 81 8.44 -11.14 -6.70
C THR A 81 8.30 -12.63 -6.88
N ILE A 82 7.06 -13.10 -6.87
CA ILE A 82 6.73 -14.52 -6.99
C ILE A 82 7.05 -15.06 -8.39
N LEU A 83 6.67 -14.31 -9.43
CA LEU A 83 6.86 -14.70 -10.84
C LEU A 83 8.30 -14.50 -11.32
N ASP A 84 8.83 -13.29 -11.18
CA ASP A 84 10.09 -12.90 -11.82
C ASP A 84 11.32 -13.03 -10.91
N ARG A 85 11.12 -13.35 -9.62
CA ARG A 85 12.18 -13.37 -8.58
C ARG A 85 13.04 -12.11 -8.55
N LYS A 86 12.44 -10.96 -8.85
CA LYS A 86 13.11 -9.66 -8.82
C LYS A 86 12.88 -8.99 -7.46
N PRO A 87 13.86 -8.24 -6.93
CA PRO A 87 13.66 -7.48 -5.69
C PRO A 87 12.46 -6.55 -5.79
N VAL A 88 11.54 -6.63 -4.83
CA VAL A 88 10.33 -5.79 -4.80
C VAL A 88 10.69 -4.30 -4.74
N SER A 89 11.75 -3.97 -4.00
CA SER A 89 12.27 -2.60 -3.89
C SER A 89 12.58 -1.96 -5.25
N ARG A 90 13.12 -2.73 -6.20
CA ARG A 90 13.42 -2.25 -7.56
C ARG A 90 12.16 -1.93 -8.34
N ILE A 91 11.11 -2.74 -8.17
CA ILE A 91 9.83 -2.53 -8.86
C ILE A 91 9.14 -1.30 -8.29
N VAL A 92 9.12 -1.15 -6.97
CA VAL A 92 8.56 0.02 -6.30
C VAL A 92 9.25 1.30 -6.77
N THR A 93 10.59 1.33 -6.80
CA THR A 93 11.34 2.50 -7.27
C THR A 93 11.12 2.79 -8.74
N GLN A 94 10.95 1.78 -9.59
CA GLN A 94 10.61 1.97 -11.01
C GLN A 94 9.21 2.57 -11.22
N ARG A 95 8.25 2.27 -10.33
CA ARG A 95 6.87 2.78 -10.41
C ARG A 95 6.67 4.12 -9.71
N LEU A 96 7.61 4.50 -8.84
CA LEU A 96 7.54 5.72 -8.05
C LEU A 96 7.42 7.00 -8.92
N PRO A 97 8.20 7.19 -10.00
CA PRO A 97 8.08 8.37 -10.85
C PRO A 97 6.68 8.52 -11.44
N SER A 98 6.07 7.45 -11.96
CA SER A 98 4.72 7.51 -12.54
C SER A 98 3.67 7.92 -11.50
N THR A 99 3.80 7.42 -10.27
CA THR A 99 2.90 7.78 -9.16
C THR A 99 3.04 9.27 -8.80
N ILE A 100 4.29 9.76 -8.75
CA ILE A 100 4.57 11.18 -8.50
C ILE A 100 3.99 12.05 -9.61
N HIS A 101 4.16 11.68 -10.89
CA HIS A 101 3.60 12.44 -12.01
C HIS A 101 2.08 12.49 -11.95
N LEU A 102 1.42 11.34 -11.72
CA LEU A 102 -0.04 11.30 -11.59
C LEU A 102 -0.53 12.12 -10.40
N GLY A 103 0.10 11.97 -9.23
CA GLY A 103 -0.25 12.71 -8.03
C GLY A 103 -0.04 14.21 -8.16
N ALA A 104 1.09 14.63 -8.77
CA ALA A 104 1.39 16.03 -9.03
C ALA A 104 0.38 16.63 -10.01
N THR A 105 0.09 15.97 -11.12
CA THR A 105 -0.91 16.45 -12.09
C THR A 105 -2.29 16.57 -11.46
N ALA A 106 -2.73 15.55 -10.70
CA ALA A 106 -4.01 15.61 -9.99
C ALA A 106 -4.05 16.75 -8.96
N PHE A 107 -2.95 16.97 -8.24
CA PHE A 107 -2.81 18.07 -7.29
C PHE A 107 -2.91 19.44 -7.99
N PHE A 108 -2.17 19.63 -9.09
CA PHE A 108 -2.22 20.87 -9.86
C PHE A 108 -3.62 21.14 -10.44
N LEU A 109 -4.27 20.14 -11.02
CA LEU A 109 -5.63 20.27 -11.52
C LEU A 109 -6.63 20.59 -10.39
N SER A 110 -6.50 19.90 -9.25
CA SER A 110 -7.33 20.17 -8.07
C SER A 110 -7.13 21.58 -7.54
N PHE A 111 -5.91 22.11 -7.58
CA PHE A 111 -5.62 23.49 -7.19
C PHE A 111 -6.24 24.49 -8.19
N LEU A 112 -6.03 24.26 -9.48
CA LEU A 112 -6.52 25.12 -10.57
C LEU A 112 -8.05 25.19 -10.65
N VAL A 113 -8.75 24.11 -10.29
CA VAL A 113 -10.22 24.06 -10.32
C VAL A 113 -10.80 24.38 -8.94
N GLY A 114 -10.25 23.78 -7.88
CA GLY A 114 -10.76 23.88 -6.52
C GLY A 114 -10.65 25.28 -5.94
N ILE A 115 -9.57 26.02 -6.23
CA ILE A 115 -9.43 27.40 -5.73
C ILE A 115 -10.42 28.36 -6.39
N PRO A 116 -10.53 28.44 -7.73
CA PRO A 116 -11.53 29.30 -8.35
C PRO A 116 -12.96 28.94 -7.95
N LEU A 117 -13.30 27.65 -7.86
CA LEU A 117 -14.62 27.22 -7.39
C LEU A 117 -14.85 27.62 -5.92
N GLY A 118 -13.86 27.45 -5.05
CA GLY A 118 -13.94 27.89 -3.66
C GLY A 118 -14.12 29.40 -3.53
N ILE A 119 -13.41 30.20 -4.33
CA ILE A 119 -13.58 31.65 -4.39
C ILE A 119 -14.99 32.00 -4.90
N LEU A 120 -15.47 31.34 -5.96
CA LEU A 120 -16.79 31.60 -6.54
C LEU A 120 -17.92 31.29 -5.56
N SER A 121 -17.85 30.15 -4.84
CA SER A 121 -18.79 29.79 -3.78
C SER A 121 -18.76 30.82 -2.64
N ALA A 122 -17.58 31.30 -2.24
CA ALA A 122 -17.45 32.30 -1.19
C ALA A 122 -18.04 33.67 -1.58
N VAL A 123 -17.85 34.12 -2.82
CA VAL A 123 -18.36 35.41 -3.32
C VAL A 123 -19.85 35.33 -3.65
N LYS A 124 -20.34 34.22 -4.21
CA LYS A 124 -21.76 34.02 -4.59
C LYS A 124 -22.52 33.13 -3.59
N ARG A 125 -22.26 33.37 -2.31
CA ARG A 125 -22.87 32.64 -1.20
C ARG A 125 -24.40 32.64 -1.28
N GLY A 126 -25.03 31.48 -1.08
CA GLY A 126 -26.50 31.30 -1.17
C GLY A 126 -27.06 31.08 -2.57
N THR A 127 -26.23 31.00 -3.62
CA THR A 127 -26.66 30.70 -5.00
C THR A 127 -26.35 29.26 -5.40
N LEU A 128 -26.82 28.80 -6.57
CA LEU A 128 -26.51 27.46 -7.10
C LEU A 128 -25.00 27.16 -7.13
N TRP A 129 -24.16 28.18 -7.34
CA TRP A 129 -22.70 28.04 -7.33
C TRP A 129 -22.11 27.79 -5.93
N ASP A 130 -22.79 28.20 -4.86
CA ASP A 130 -22.44 27.89 -3.47
C ASP A 130 -22.78 26.43 -3.11
N TYR A 131 -23.87 25.90 -3.66
CA TYR A 131 -24.26 24.49 -3.45
C TYR A 131 -23.41 23.51 -4.26
N ILE A 132 -22.99 23.87 -5.48
CA ILE A 132 -22.14 23.02 -6.33
C ILE A 132 -20.68 23.02 -5.85
N GLY A 133 -20.20 24.13 -5.28
CA GLY A 133 -18.82 24.26 -4.80
C GLY A 133 -18.56 23.76 -3.38
N ARG A 134 -19.58 23.26 -2.69
CA ARG A 134 -19.52 22.76 -1.30
C ARG A 134 -19.22 21.27 -1.20
#